data_AF-A0A7S2MVZ6-F1
#
_entry.id   AF-A0A7S2MVZ6-F1
#
_cell.length_a   1.000
_cell.length_b   1.000
_cell.length_c   1.000
_cell.angle_alpha   90.00
_cell.angle_beta   90.00
_cell.angle_gamma   90.00
#
_symmetry.space_group_name_H-M   'P 1'
#
loop_
_entity.id
_entity.type
_entity.pdbx_description
1 polymer ?
#
loop_
_entity_poly.entity_id
_entity_poly.type
_entity_poly.pdbx_seq_one_letter_code
_entity_poly.pdbx_strand_id
1 'polypeptide(L)'
;HLFTFVMQNEGLNEHANFETIGSSCLVLFQVLTGEGWAYIMWGAMVDEEGGCNSTRVPSNCGSWVAAPYFVSYLAIANLVLLNLGVAVLLDSFSESKELADEQAERNSNGEPYLVGADDIADFT
;
A
#
# COMPACT_ATOMS: atom_id res chain seq x y z
N HIS A 1 3.62 -21.46 5.15
CA HIS A 1 3.26 -22.32 6.29
C HIS A 1 3.55 -21.72 7.68
N LEU A 2 4.33 -20.64 7.81
CA LEU A 2 4.67 -20.06 9.13
C LEU A 2 3.45 -19.56 9.92
N PHE A 3 2.45 -18.97 9.25
CA PHE A 3 1.25 -18.41 9.88
C PHE A 3 -0.04 -19.18 9.54
N THR A 4 0.07 -20.25 8.76
CA THR A 4 -1.08 -21.00 8.20
C THR A 4 -1.93 -21.66 9.28
N PHE A 5 -1.32 -22.07 10.39
CA PHE A 5 -2.00 -22.80 11.46
C PHE A 5 -2.34 -21.92 12.67
N VAL A 6 -1.99 -20.63 12.63
CA VAL A 6 -2.22 -19.71 13.75
C VAL A 6 -3.72 -19.64 14.05
N MET A 7 -4.07 -19.69 15.33
CA MET A 7 -5.47 -19.68 15.73
C MET A 7 -6.14 -18.38 15.30
N GLN A 8 -7.43 -18.47 15.00
CA GLN A 8 -8.22 -17.29 14.70
C GLN A 8 -8.39 -16.43 15.96
N ASN A 9 -8.10 -15.15 15.82
CA ASN A 9 -8.29 -14.10 16.82
C ASN A 9 -8.84 -12.87 16.09
N GLU A 10 -9.00 -11.73 16.76
CA GLU A 10 -9.57 -10.60 16.01
C GLU A 10 -8.59 -10.05 14.94
N GLY A 11 -7.28 -10.32 15.04
CA GLY A 11 -6.28 -9.93 14.04
C GLY A 11 -6.19 -10.88 12.84
N LEU A 12 -6.39 -12.19 13.04
CA LEU A 12 -6.44 -13.21 11.99
C LEU A 12 -7.76 -13.96 12.08
N ASN A 13 -8.61 -13.88 11.05
CA ASN A 13 -9.95 -14.46 11.05
C ASN A 13 -10.21 -15.30 9.79
N GLU A 14 -11.43 -15.83 9.63
CA GLU A 14 -11.82 -16.67 8.49
C GLU A 14 -11.61 -15.97 7.12
N HIS A 15 -11.65 -14.64 7.06
CA HIS A 15 -11.46 -13.88 5.83
C HIS A 15 -10.04 -13.32 5.68
N ALA A 16 -9.38 -13.03 6.80
CA ALA A 16 -8.03 -12.50 6.88
C ALA A 16 -7.08 -13.54 7.50
N ASN A 17 -6.60 -14.49 6.69
CA ASN A 17 -5.70 -15.55 7.15
C ASN A 17 -4.62 -15.90 6.10
N PHE A 18 -3.77 -16.86 6.48
CA PHE A 18 -2.67 -17.37 5.67
C PHE A 18 -2.87 -18.83 5.23
N GLU A 19 -4.12 -19.26 5.07
CA GLU A 19 -4.48 -20.63 4.66
C GLU A 19 -4.31 -20.84 3.15
N THR A 20 -4.70 -19.83 2.37
CA THR A 20 -4.61 -19.85 0.90
C THR A 20 -3.74 -18.70 0.40
N ILE A 21 -3.16 -18.85 -0.79
CA ILE A 21 -2.38 -17.79 -1.44
C ILE A 21 -3.25 -16.54 -1.63
N GLY A 22 -4.51 -16.71 -2.04
CA GLY A 22 -5.45 -15.60 -2.25
C GLY A 22 -5.72 -14.79 -0.97
N SER A 23 -6.11 -15.46 0.12
CA SER A 23 -6.33 -14.75 1.40
C SER A 23 -5.04 -14.12 1.92
N SER A 24 -3.90 -14.81 1.81
CA SER A 24 -2.58 -14.26 2.18
C SER A 24 -2.25 -12.97 1.42
N CYS A 25 -2.52 -12.93 0.11
CA CYS A 25 -2.31 -11.74 -0.71
C CYS A 25 -3.21 -10.58 -0.26
N LEU A 26 -4.48 -10.84 0.07
CA LEU A 26 -5.41 -9.82 0.56
C LEU A 26 -4.97 -9.27 1.92
N VAL A 27 -4.54 -10.14 2.85
CA VAL A 27 -3.99 -9.72 4.15
C VAL A 27 -2.75 -8.86 3.95
N LEU A 28 -1.82 -9.28 3.10
CA LEU A 28 -0.61 -8.50 2.83
C LEU A 28 -0.93 -7.17 2.13
N PHE A 29 -1.92 -7.15 1.24
CA PHE A 29 -2.41 -5.90 0.63
C PHE A 29 -3.01 -4.96 1.67
N GLN A 30 -3.81 -5.46 2.62
CA GLN A 30 -4.32 -4.66 3.73
C GLN A 30 -3.18 -4.14 4.62
N VAL A 31 -2.18 -4.98 4.91
CA VAL A 31 -0.99 -4.55 5.65
C VAL A 31 -0.26 -3.45 4.89
N LEU A 32 -0.10 -3.58 3.56
CA LEU A 32 0.55 -2.60 2.69
C LEU A 32 -0.09 -1.22 2.74
N THR A 33 -1.42 -1.13 2.87
CA THR A 33 -2.12 0.16 3.02
C THR A 33 -1.95 0.77 4.41
N GLY A 34 -1.35 0.05 5.35
CA GLY A 34 -1.13 0.49 6.73
C GLY A 34 -2.35 0.33 7.63
N GLU A 35 -3.38 -0.38 7.20
CA GLU A 35 -4.60 -0.58 7.98
C GLU A 35 -4.50 -1.83 8.85
N GLY A 36 -4.62 -1.67 10.17
CA GLY A 36 -4.73 -2.80 11.10
C GLY A 36 -3.50 -3.73 11.16
N TRP A 37 -2.38 -3.35 10.54
CA TRP A 37 -1.19 -4.20 10.43
C TRP A 37 -0.61 -4.61 11.79
N ALA A 38 -0.61 -3.71 12.77
CA ALA A 38 -0.11 -4.00 14.12
C ALA A 38 -0.97 -5.08 14.80
N TYR A 39 -2.26 -5.07 14.50
CA TYR A 39 -3.22 -6.01 15.04
C TYR A 39 -3.08 -7.40 14.40
N ILE A 40 -2.94 -7.46 13.08
CA ILE A 40 -2.60 -8.68 12.34
C ILE A 40 -1.28 -9.26 12.83
N MET A 41 -0.26 -8.42 13.04
CA MET A 41 1.05 -8.81 13.57
C MET A 41 0.93 -9.41 14.98
N TRP A 42 0.23 -8.75 15.89
CA TRP A 42 0.00 -9.30 17.24
C TRP A 42 -0.82 -10.59 17.21
N GLY A 43 -1.82 -10.68 16.34
CA GLY A 43 -2.57 -11.91 16.10
C GLY A 43 -1.69 -13.06 15.61
N ALA A 44 -0.66 -12.78 14.80
CA ALA A 44 0.34 -13.75 14.36
C ALA A 44 1.40 -14.10 15.43
N MET A 45 1.41 -13.38 16.55
CA MET A 45 2.31 -13.60 17.70
C MET A 45 1.60 -14.25 18.90
N VAL A 46 0.34 -14.67 18.75
CA VAL A 46 -0.47 -15.23 19.83
C VAL A 46 0.25 -16.38 20.55
N ASP A 47 0.23 -16.34 21.89
CA ASP A 47 0.81 -17.34 22.77
C ASP A 47 -0.28 -18.08 23.56
N GLU A 48 0.14 -18.93 24.51
CA GLU A 48 -0.81 -19.74 25.29
C GLU A 48 -1.68 -18.89 26.21
N GLU A 49 -1.18 -17.72 26.67
CA GLU A 49 -1.98 -16.76 27.42
C GLU A 49 -3.08 -16.15 26.54
N GLY A 50 -2.79 -15.96 25.25
CA GLY A 50 -3.75 -15.59 24.21
C GLY A 50 -4.69 -16.70 23.75
N GLY A 51 -4.62 -17.90 24.35
CA GLY A 51 -5.55 -19.01 24.08
C GLY A 51 -5.09 -20.00 23.00
N CYS A 52 -3.87 -19.87 22.48
CA CYS A 52 -3.32 -20.89 21.59
C CYS A 52 -2.99 -22.17 22.37
N ASN A 53 -2.82 -23.28 21.65
CA ASN A 53 -2.51 -24.58 22.19
C ASN A 53 -1.20 -25.12 21.56
N SER A 54 -0.10 -25.06 22.31
CA SER A 54 1.20 -25.55 21.84
C SER A 54 1.26 -27.08 21.70
N THR A 55 0.39 -27.81 22.42
CA THR A 55 0.33 -29.27 22.41
C THR A 55 -0.41 -29.85 21.20
N ARG A 56 -1.15 -29.01 20.46
CA ARG A 56 -1.78 -29.40 19.20
C ARG A 56 -0.72 -29.66 18.12
N VAL A 57 -0.97 -30.63 17.24
CA VAL A 57 -0.12 -30.91 16.08
C VAL A 57 -0.93 -30.75 14.78
N PRO A 58 -0.61 -29.78 13.90
CA PRO A 58 0.38 -28.71 14.10
C PRO A 58 -0.07 -27.70 15.17
N SER A 59 0.90 -27.05 15.83
CA SER A 59 0.62 -26.02 16.82
C SER A 59 -0.10 -24.85 16.18
N ASN A 60 -1.10 -24.30 16.88
CA ASN A 60 -1.83 -23.10 16.45
C ASN A 60 -1.33 -21.82 17.13
N CYS A 61 -0.19 -21.88 17.80
CA CYS A 61 0.47 -20.72 18.38
C CYS A 61 1.20 -19.92 17.30
N GLY A 62 1.24 -18.61 17.52
CA GLY A 62 2.04 -17.68 16.75
C GLY A 62 3.53 -17.81 17.05
N SER A 63 4.31 -16.90 16.46
CA SER A 63 5.74 -16.81 16.71
C SER A 63 6.18 -15.36 16.81
N TRP A 64 7.10 -15.08 17.73
CA TRP A 64 7.71 -13.75 17.87
C TRP A 64 8.42 -13.27 16.59
N VAL A 65 8.80 -14.20 15.70
CA VAL A 65 9.39 -13.92 14.38
C VAL A 65 8.40 -13.19 13.44
N ALA A 66 7.10 -13.19 13.75
CA ALA A 66 6.11 -12.40 13.02
C ALA A 66 6.42 -10.89 13.06
N ALA A 67 6.89 -10.36 14.19
CA ALA A 67 7.21 -8.93 14.32
C ALA A 67 8.24 -8.45 13.28
N PRO A 68 9.46 -9.01 13.21
CA PRO A 68 10.43 -8.59 12.20
C PRO A 68 9.96 -8.88 10.77
N TYR A 69 9.12 -9.90 10.54
CA TYR A 69 8.53 -10.17 9.22
C TYR A 69 7.62 -9.02 8.75
N PHE A 70 6.60 -8.65 9.55
CA PHE A 70 5.65 -7.60 9.16
C PHE A 70 6.30 -6.23 9.11
N VAL A 71 7.19 -5.91 10.07
CA VAL A 71 7.91 -4.64 10.10
C VAL A 71 8.84 -4.48 8.90
N SER A 72 9.61 -5.52 8.53
CA SER A 72 10.48 -5.44 7.36
C SER A 72 9.70 -5.37 6.05
N TYR A 73 8.59 -6.11 5.94
CA TYR A 73 7.68 -6.03 4.80
C TYR A 73 7.16 -4.61 4.60
N LEU A 74 6.62 -3.99 5.66
CA LEU A 74 6.13 -2.61 5.64
C LEU A 74 7.23 -1.60 5.31
N ALA A 75 8.43 -1.77 5.90
CA ALA A 75 9.55 -0.88 5.63
C ALA A 75 9.95 -0.91 4.15
N ILE A 76 10.16 -2.10 3.59
CA ILE A 76 10.53 -2.27 2.17
C ILE A 76 9.41 -1.75 1.27
N ALA A 77 8.16 -2.10 1.56
CA ALA A 77 7.04 -1.71 0.72
C ALA A 77 6.80 -0.19 0.74
N ASN A 78 6.91 0.45 1.90
CA ASN A 78 6.84 1.90 2.01
C ASN A 78 7.99 2.59 1.29
N LEU A 79 9.22 2.04 1.33
CA LEU A 79 10.33 2.59 0.55
C LEU A 79 10.04 2.53 -0.96
N VAL A 80 9.47 1.42 -1.45
CA VAL A 80 9.06 1.29 -2.85
C VAL A 80 7.93 2.25 -3.21
N LEU A 81 6.89 2.35 -2.37
CA LEU A 81 5.77 3.25 -2.57
C LEU A 81 6.19 4.72 -2.54
N LEU A 82 7.10 5.10 -1.63
CA LEU A 82 7.66 6.45 -1.59
C LEU A 82 8.50 6.74 -2.82
N ASN A 83 9.34 5.81 -3.26
CA ASN A 83 10.13 5.99 -4.48
C ASN A 83 9.24 6.16 -5.72
N LEU A 84 8.16 5.38 -5.81
CA LEU A 84 7.16 5.52 -6.88
C LEU A 84 6.40 6.85 -6.76
N GLY A 85 5.99 7.23 -5.55
CA GLY A 85 5.30 8.48 -5.29
C GLY A 85 6.15 9.71 -5.62
N VAL A 86 7.44 9.69 -5.27
CA VAL A 86 8.40 10.73 -5.65
C VAL A 86 8.52 10.82 -7.17
N ALA A 87 8.64 9.69 -7.87
CA ALA A 87 8.68 9.70 -9.33
C ALA A 87 7.45 10.37 -9.94
N VAL A 88 6.24 9.96 -9.52
CA VAL A 88 4.98 10.55 -10.01
C VAL A 88 4.88 12.03 -9.68
N LEU A 89 5.26 12.43 -8.46
CA LEU A 89 5.24 13.85 -8.06
C LEU A 89 6.22 14.70 -8.88
N LEU A 90 7.41 14.17 -9.15
CA LEU A 90 8.40 14.86 -9.98
C LEU A 90 7.90 15.02 -11.41
N ASP A 91 7.26 13.99 -11.98
CA ASP A 91 6.67 14.05 -13.30
C ASP A 91 5.60 15.15 -13.36
N SER A 92 4.68 15.20 -12.39
CA SER A 92 3.64 16.24 -12.30
C SER A 92 4.21 17.66 -12.16
N PHE A 93 5.27 17.84 -11.36
CA PHE A 93 5.92 19.14 -11.22
C PHE A 93 6.69 19.55 -12.48
N SER A 94 7.27 18.58 -13.20
CA SER A 94 7.98 18.85 -14.45
C SER A 94 7.03 19.31 -15.56
N GLU A 95 5.87 18.67 -15.70
CA GLU A 95 4.82 19.06 -16.66
C GLU A 95 4.29 20.48 -16.37
N SER A 96 4.02 20.76 -15.10
CA SER A 96 3.58 22.09 -14.66
C SER A 96 4.60 23.19 -14.97
N LYS A 97 5.89 22.86 -14.90
CA LYS A 97 6.98 23.80 -15.19
C LYS A 97 7.15 24.05 -16.69
N GLU A 98 7.09 23.00 -17.51
CA GLU A 98 7.22 23.11 -18.97
C GLU A 98 6.16 24.05 -19.55
N LEU A 99 4.90 23.91 -19.11
CA LEU A 99 3.81 24.80 -19.53
C LEU A 99 4.05 26.27 -19.12
N ALA A 100 4.63 26.51 -17.94
CA ALA A 100 4.94 27.86 -17.46
C ALA A 100 6.08 28.50 -18.28
N ASP A 101 7.12 27.72 -18.61
CA ASP A 101 8.24 28.17 -19.43
C ASP A 101 7.77 28.45 -20.88
N GLU A 102 6.93 27.59 -21.48
CA GLU A 102 6.33 27.83 -22.79
C GLU A 102 5.45 29.09 -22.83
N GLN A 103 4.68 29.37 -21.77
CA GLN A 103 3.88 30.59 -21.66
C GLN A 103 4.74 31.84 -21.53
N ALA A 104 5.86 31.77 -20.80
CA ALA A 104 6.80 32.88 -20.69
C ALA A 104 7.47 33.19 -22.04
N GLU A 105 7.86 32.16 -22.81
CA GLU A 105 8.39 32.33 -24.16
C GLU A 105 7.33 32.86 -25.14
N ARG A 106 6.10 32.32 -25.13
CA ARG A 106 5.00 32.84 -25.97
C ARG A 106 4.66 34.29 -25.68
N ASN A 107 4.60 34.69 -24.40
CA ASN A 107 4.36 36.07 -23.99
C ASN A 107 5.49 37.01 -24.45
N SER A 108 6.74 36.54 -24.44
CA SER A 108 7.88 37.30 -24.95
C SER A 108 7.84 37.46 -26.48
N ASN A 109 7.30 36.47 -27.19
CA ASN A 109 7.24 36.47 -28.66
C ASN A 109 5.99 37.19 -29.22
N GLY A 110 5.05 37.60 -28.37
CA GLY A 110 3.90 38.45 -28.76
C GLY A 110 2.83 37.74 -29.60
N GLU A 111 2.82 36.41 -29.67
CA GLU A 111 1.80 35.62 -30.37
C GLU A 111 0.48 35.65 -29.56
N PRO A 112 -0.63 36.22 -30.08
CA PRO A 112 -1.89 36.34 -29.35
C PRO A 112 -2.57 34.98 -29.17
N TYR A 113 -3.23 34.79 -28.01
CA TYR A 113 -4.09 33.63 -27.74
C TYR A 113 -5.20 33.56 -28.79
N LEU A 114 -5.07 32.65 -29.75
CA LEU A 114 -6.20 32.25 -30.57
C LEU A 114 -7.03 31.32 -29.70
N VAL A 115 -8.19 31.78 -29.24
CA VAL A 115 -9.26 30.89 -28.80
C VAL A 115 -9.38 29.82 -29.86
N GLY A 116 -9.08 28.56 -29.51
CA GLY A 116 -9.23 27.45 -30.44
C GLY A 116 -10.69 27.47 -30.93
N ALA A 117 -10.91 27.30 -32.22
CA ALA A 117 -12.28 27.16 -32.75
C ALA A 117 -13.04 26.02 -32.03
N ASP A 118 -12.29 25.11 -31.41
CA ASP A 118 -12.71 24.00 -30.57
C ASP A 118 -13.44 24.46 -29.29
N ASP A 119 -13.04 25.58 -28.67
CA ASP A 119 -13.69 26.14 -27.47
C ASP A 119 -15.04 26.83 -27.79
N ILE A 120 -15.25 27.26 -29.05
CA ILE A 120 -16.51 27.87 -29.51
C ILE A 120 -17.53 26.79 -29.91
N ALA A 121 -17.09 25.60 -30.27
CA ALA A 121 -17.96 24.47 -30.62
C ALA A 121 -18.71 23.88 -29.41
N ASP A 122 -18.19 24.07 -28.19
CA ASP A 122 -18.83 23.57 -26.95
C ASP A 122 -19.92 24.51 -26.39
N PHE A 123 -20.14 25.67 -27.02
CA PHE A 123 -21.18 26.64 -26.64
C PHE A 123 -22.32 26.79 -27.68
N THR A 124 -22.33 26.01 -28.77
CA THR A 124 -23.40 26.04 -29.79
C THR A 124 -24.12 24.70 -29.88
#